data_AF-Q4SZX9-F1
#
_entry.id   AF-Q4SZX9-F1
#
_cell.length_a   1.000
_cell.length_b   1.000
_cell.length_c   1.000
_cell.angle_alpha   90.00
_cell.angle_beta   90.00
_cell.angle_gamma   90.00
#
_symmetry.space_group_name_H-M   'P 1'
#
loop_
_entity.id
_entity.type
_entity.pdbx_description
1 polymer ?
#
loop_
_entity_poly.entity_id
_entity_poly.type
_entity_poly.pdbx_seq_one_letter_code
_entity_poly.pdbx_strand_id
1 'polypeptide(L)' 'MAEALPLCYHGAIGRKTCEELLGKKNKDGAYLIRDSETVPGAMCLCVL' A
#
# COMPACT_ATOMS: atom_id res chain seq x y z
N MET A 1 -22.25 -4.51 4.08
CA MET A 1 -21.19 -5.14 4.91
C MET A 1 -19.96 -4.26 4.74
N ALA A 2 -19.55 -3.53 5.78
CA ALA A 2 -18.36 -2.68 5.69
C ALA A 2 -17.15 -3.59 5.83
N GLU A 3 -16.59 -3.98 4.69
CA GLU A 3 -15.30 -4.67 4.63
C GLU A 3 -14.28 -3.70 5.22
N ALA A 4 -13.83 -3.99 6.44
CA ALA A 4 -12.80 -3.21 7.08
C ALA A 4 -11.56 -3.28 6.19
N LEU A 5 -11.32 -2.21 5.43
CA LEU A 5 -10.09 -2.07 4.65
C LEU A 5 -8.93 -2.37 5.59
N PRO A 6 -7.95 -3.18 5.16
CA PRO A 6 -6.77 -3.44 5.96
C PRO A 6 -6.22 -2.12 6.49
N LEU A 7 -5.81 -2.05 7.76
CA LEU A 7 -5.21 -0.83 8.35
C LEU A 7 -3.99 -0.32 7.56
N CYS A 8 -3.47 -1.15 6.66
CA CYS A 8 -2.38 -0.88 5.73
C CYS A 8 -2.85 -0.45 4.33
N TYR A 9 -4.12 -0.14 4.09
CA TYR A 9 -4.61 0.43 2.84
C TYR A 9 -4.41 1.95 2.83
N HIS A 10 -3.66 2.44 1.86
CA HIS A 10 -3.31 3.86 1.71
C HIS A 10 -4.03 4.55 0.54
N GLY A 11 -4.89 3.84 -0.21
CA GLY A 11 -5.55 4.40 -1.39
C GLY A 11 -4.60 4.53 -2.59
N ALA A 12 -4.87 5.49 -3.46
CA ALA A 12 -4.08 5.76 -4.67
C ALA A 12 -2.79 6.52 -4.35
N ILE A 13 -1.81 5.85 -3.71
CA ILE A 13 -0.47 6.40 -3.50
C ILE A 13 0.50 5.95 -4.60
N GLY A 14 1.37 6.86 -5.02
CA GLY A 14 2.41 6.55 -6.00
C GLY A 14 3.50 5.64 -5.44
N ARG A 15 4.24 4.96 -6.32
CA ARG A 15 5.36 4.06 -5.96
C ARG A 15 6.38 4.70 -5.02
N LYS A 16 6.79 5.93 -5.32
CA LYS A 16 7.79 6.65 -4.53
C LYS A 16 7.34 6.89 -3.09
N THR A 17 6.09 7.32 -2.90
CA THR A 17 5.51 7.52 -1.57
C THR A 17 5.38 6.20 -0.81
N CYS A 18 5.03 5.12 -1.51
CA CYS A 18 5.00 3.78 -0.94
C CYS A 18 6.39 3.36 -0.42
N GLU A 19 7.43 3.48 -1.23
CA GLU A 19 8.81 3.15 -0.82
C GLU A 19 9.29 4.02 0.36
N GLU A 20 8.98 5.32 0.36
CA GLU A 20 9.32 6.19 1.50
C GLU A 20 8.60 5.80 2.79
N LEU A 21 7.32 5.43 2.73
CA LEU A 21 6.53 4.99 3.89
C LEU A 21 7.03 3.64 4.44
N LEU A 22 7.31 2.70 3.54
CA LEU A 22 7.88 1.40 3.91
C LEU A 22 9.28 1.57 4.51
N GLY A 23 10.14 2.37 3.87
CA GLY A 23 11.51 2.63 4.33
C GLY A 23 11.56 3.33 5.69
N LYS A 24 10.62 4.26 5.94
CA LYS A 24 10.45 4.91 7.25
C LYS A 24 10.01 3.94 8.35
N LYS A 25 9.21 2.91 8.01
CA LYS A 25 8.77 1.92 8.99
C LYS A 25 9.91 1.02 9.47
N ASN A 26 10.97 0.86 8.67
CA ASN A 26 12.21 0.11 8.98
C ASN A 26 11.97 -1.17 9.80
N LYS A 27 10.95 -1.93 9.41
CA LYS A 27 10.48 -3.11 10.14
C LYS A 27 10.36 -4.25 9.14
N ASP A 28 11.04 -5.36 9.40
CA ASP A 28 10.88 -6.60 8.63
C ASP A 28 9.40 -7.00 8.55
N GLY A 29 8.92 -7.24 7.34
CA GLY A 29 7.51 -7.53 7.08
C GLY A 29 6.61 -6.29 7.06
N ALA A 30 7.16 -5.07 6.90
CA ALA A 30 6.35 -3.91 6.59
C ALA A 30 5.69 -4.08 5.22
N TYR A 31 4.35 -3.96 5.20
CA TYR A 31 3.57 -4.02 3.97
C TYR A 31 2.53 -2.91 3.95
N LEU A 32 2.16 -2.50 2.75
CA LEU A 32 1.05 -1.59 2.49
C LEU A 32 0.33 -1.97 1.21
N ILE A 33 -0.95 -1.62 1.16
CA ILE A 33 -1.82 -1.84 0.01
C ILE A 33 -2.15 -0.48 -0.58
N ARG A 34 -2.05 -0.39 -1.90
CA ARG A 34 -2.37 0.82 -2.66
C ARG A 34 -3.21 0.46 -3.88
N ASP A 35 -3.91 1.44 -4.42
CA ASP A 35 -4.55 1.28 -5.72
C ASP A 35 -3.50 1.21 -6.84
N SER A 36 -3.78 0.42 -7.86
CA SER A 36 -2.92 0.28 -9.02
C SER A 36 -3.06 1.50 -9.93
N GLU A 37 -1.94 2.16 -10.20
CA GLU A 37 -1.87 3.30 -11.14
C GLU A 37 -2.09 2.85 -12.60
N THR A 38 -1.91 1.56 -12.89
CA THR A 38 -1.97 1.01 -14.26
C THR A 38 -3.24 0.25 -14.56
N VAL A 39 -3.90 -0.33 -13.55
CA VAL A 39 -5.10 -1.16 -13.73
C VAL A 39 -6.21 -0.64 -12.81
N PRO A 40 -7.25 0.01 -13.35
CA PRO A 40 -8.33 0.54 -12.55
C PRO A 40 -9.09 -0.57 -11.82
N GLY A 41 -9.29 -0.40 -10.51
CA GLY A 41 -9.95 -1.40 -9.66
C GLY A 41 -9.04 -2.54 -9.18
N ALA A 42 -7.77 -2.55 -9.58
CA ALA A 42 -6.78 -3.47 -9.03
C ALA A 42 -6.05 -2.84 -7.84
N MET A 43 -5.73 -3.67 -6.84
CA MET A 43 -4.93 -3.26 -5.69
C MET A 43 -3.52 -3.85 -5.81
N CYS A 44 -2.50 -3.05 -5.53
CA CYS A 44 -1.12 -3.47 -5.41
C CYS A 44 -0.74 -3.68 -3.94
N LEU A 45 -0.20 -4.86 -3.64
CA LEU A 45 0.49 -5.13 -2.40
C LEU A 45 1.98 -4.77 -2.57
N CYS A 46 2.47 -3.87 -1.72
CA CYS A 46 3.89 -3.52 -1.66
C CYS A 46 4.46 -3.90 -0.30
N VAL A 47 5.59 -4.59 -0.31
CA VAL A 47 6.31 -5.08 0.86
C VAL A 47 7.75 -4.55 0.83
N LEU A 48 8.33 -4.26 2.00
CA LEU A 48 9.76 -3.94 2.13
C LEU A 48 10.57 -5.23 2.23
#